data_AF-A0AAV6DIT7-F1
#
_entry.id   AF-A0AAV6DIT7-F1
#
_cell.length_a   1.000
_cell.length_b   1.000
_cell.length_c   1.000
_cell.angle_alpha   90.00
_cell.angle_beta   90.00
_cell.angle_gamma   90.00
#
_symmetry.space_group_name_H-M   'P 1'
#
loop_
_entity.id
_entity.type
_entity.pdbx_description
1 polymer ?
#
loop_
_entity_poly.entity_id
_entity_poly.type
_entity_poly.pdbx_seq_one_letter_code
_entity_poly.pdbx_strand_id
1 'polypeptide(L)'
;MRLRYWLPMLLAVVVGSTGCATQREWAMWRSHSTHYATDDHMSFSVTNAVAGTPRVTPTLMDTAQTQRWWGRLTPRDFQPADVAGTWRGTWTGYGLQRSQRYGVAHASITLNGVSGEGVLALEDAQATEGVPLALRENSSFGSPIEVTVAQNEMWVNGAQKGRPFAATFRLEGDKLVGGFLYQSSPVRIELSREK
;
A
#
# COMPACT_ATOMS: atom_id res chain seq x y z
N MET A 1 -27.54 -30.09 37.97
CA MET A 1 -26.98 -28.76 37.58
C MET A 1 -25.45 -28.80 37.56
N ARG A 2 -24.80 -29.35 36.52
CA ARG A 2 -23.32 -29.28 36.38
C ARG A 2 -22.80 -29.07 34.96
N LEU A 3 -23.66 -29.13 33.93
CA LEU A 3 -23.23 -29.03 32.53
C LEU A 3 -23.17 -27.58 31.99
N ARG A 4 -23.82 -26.62 32.65
CA ARG A 4 -23.96 -25.24 32.16
C ARG A 4 -22.70 -24.37 32.28
N TYR A 5 -21.73 -24.78 33.10
CA TYR A 5 -20.47 -24.05 33.29
C TYR A 5 -19.30 -24.61 32.46
N TRP A 6 -19.45 -25.80 31.85
CA TRP A 6 -18.38 -26.43 31.06
C TRP A 6 -18.41 -25.99 29.59
N LEU A 7 -19.60 -25.73 29.03
CA LEU A 7 -19.74 -25.25 27.66
C LEU A 7 -19.00 -23.92 27.37
N PRO A 8 -19.11 -22.86 28.20
CA PRO A 8 -18.37 -21.63 27.94
C PRO A 8 -16.86 -21.81 28.12
N MET A 9 -16.42 -22.73 28.98
CA MET A 9 -15.01 -23.00 29.21
C MET A 9 -14.37 -23.75 28.02
N LEU A 10 -15.08 -24.72 27.44
CA LEU A 10 -14.65 -25.42 26.23
C LEU A 10 -14.61 -24.49 25.01
N LEU A 11 -15.58 -23.57 24.90
CA LEU A 11 -15.59 -22.58 23.81
C LEU A 11 -14.40 -21.60 23.94
N ALA A 12 -14.04 -21.18 25.15
CA ALA A 12 -12.89 -20.31 25.41
C ALA A 12 -11.55 -21.00 25.06
N VAL A 13 -11.42 -22.31 25.28
CA VAL A 13 -10.22 -23.08 24.91
C VAL A 13 -10.08 -23.23 23.40
N VAL A 14 -11.19 -23.48 22.69
CA VAL A 14 -11.16 -23.60 21.22
C VAL A 14 -10.83 -22.25 20.57
N VAL A 15 -11.39 -21.14 21.05
CA VAL A 15 -11.10 -19.79 20.53
C VAL A 15 -9.68 -19.32 20.88
N GLY A 16 -9.09 -19.77 21.99
CA GLY A 16 -7.71 -19.43 22.36
C GLY A 16 -6.62 -20.14 21.55
N SER A 17 -6.97 -21.23 20.83
CA SER A 17 -5.99 -22.08 20.14
C SER A 17 -5.69 -21.66 18.68
N THR A 18 -6.45 -20.75 18.10
CA THR A 18 -6.24 -20.27 16.72
C THR A 18 -5.30 -19.06 16.60
N GLY A 19 -4.71 -18.60 17.71
CA GLY A 19 -3.91 -17.37 17.74
C GLY A 19 -2.46 -17.49 18.19
N CYS A 20 -1.96 -18.68 18.52
CA CYS A 20 -0.57 -18.83 18.97
C CYS A 20 0.30 -19.41 17.87
N ALA A 21 1.19 -18.58 17.31
CA ALA A 21 2.23 -19.05 16.40
C ALA A 21 3.01 -20.23 17.04
N THR A 22 3.28 -21.27 16.27
CA THR A 22 3.98 -22.48 16.69
C THR A 22 5.43 -22.16 17.09
N GLN A 23 6.09 -23.04 17.86
CA GLN A 23 7.51 -22.86 18.21
C GLN A 23 8.43 -22.77 16.98
N ARG A 24 8.04 -23.40 15.87
CA ARG A 24 8.75 -23.34 14.59
C ARG A 24 8.58 -21.98 13.90
N GLU A 25 7.38 -21.42 13.96
CA GLU A 25 7.09 -20.05 13.49
C GLU A 25 7.80 -19.01 14.36
N TRP A 26 7.80 -19.16 15.69
CA TRP A 26 8.57 -18.31 16.59
C TRP A 26 10.08 -18.39 16.36
N ALA A 27 10.63 -19.60 16.13
CA ALA A 27 12.04 -19.77 15.80
C ALA A 27 12.38 -19.10 14.46
N MET A 28 11.49 -19.21 13.46
CA MET A 28 11.63 -18.55 12.17
C MET A 28 11.57 -17.03 12.28
N TRP A 29 10.68 -16.48 13.13
CA TRP A 29 10.59 -15.04 13.37
C TRP A 29 11.83 -14.51 14.09
N ARG A 30 12.32 -15.23 15.11
CA ARG A 30 13.56 -14.86 15.82
C ARG A 30 14.79 -14.96 14.94
N SER A 31 14.82 -15.90 13.99
CA SER A 31 15.93 -16.03 13.05
C SER A 31 15.88 -15.04 11.88
N HIS A 32 14.77 -14.29 11.71
CA HIS A 32 14.57 -13.32 10.63
C HIS A 32 13.97 -12.00 11.18
N SER A 33 14.62 -11.40 12.19
CA SER A 33 14.18 -10.18 12.88
C SER A 33 14.10 -8.91 12.00
N THR A 34 14.43 -8.99 10.71
CA THR A 34 14.69 -7.83 9.84
C THR A 34 13.47 -7.12 9.27
N HIS A 35 12.23 -7.45 9.69
CA HIS A 35 11.04 -6.81 9.11
C HIS A 35 10.21 -5.96 10.09
N TYR A 36 10.30 -6.17 11.40
CA TYR A 36 9.44 -5.43 12.35
C TYR A 36 10.08 -5.06 13.69
N ALA A 37 11.34 -5.43 13.97
CA ALA A 37 11.86 -5.45 15.34
C ALA A 37 13.28 -4.92 15.52
N THR A 38 13.73 -3.94 14.73
CA THR A 38 14.88 -3.12 15.14
C THR A 38 14.38 -1.86 15.85
N ASP A 39 15.15 -1.36 16.82
CA ASP A 39 14.82 -0.12 17.55
C ASP A 39 14.65 1.06 16.57
N ASP A 40 15.44 1.08 15.49
CA ASP A 40 15.35 2.08 14.43
C ASP A 40 14.06 1.94 13.59
N HIS A 41 13.63 0.72 13.26
CA HIS A 41 12.36 0.50 12.53
C HIS A 41 11.14 0.87 13.37
N MET A 42 11.18 0.53 14.66
CA MET A 42 10.16 0.90 15.63
C MET A 42 10.12 2.43 15.82
N SER A 43 11.27 3.08 15.98
CA SER A 43 11.38 4.54 16.06
C SER A 43 10.84 5.22 14.80
N PHE A 44 11.16 4.69 13.62
CA PHE A 44 10.61 5.14 12.35
C PHE A 44 9.08 5.02 12.33
N SER A 45 8.54 3.86 12.72
CA SER A 45 7.10 3.62 12.75
C SER A 45 6.38 4.55 13.73
N VAL A 46 6.88 4.71 14.96
CA VAL A 46 6.30 5.61 15.97
C VAL A 46 6.36 7.07 15.51
N THR A 47 7.48 7.50 14.94
CA THR A 47 7.67 8.87 14.46
C THR A 47 6.74 9.20 13.28
N ASN A 48 6.41 8.20 12.45
CA ASN A 48 5.58 8.37 11.26
C ASN A 48 4.13 7.87 11.44
N ALA A 49 3.75 7.33 12.61
CA ALA A 49 2.42 6.81 12.90
C ALA A 49 1.37 7.91 13.14
N VAL A 50 1.79 9.14 13.40
CA VAL A 50 0.89 10.27 13.66
C VAL A 50 0.61 11.01 12.34
N ALA A 51 -0.67 11.22 12.03
CA ALA A 51 -1.13 11.85 10.79
C ALA A 51 -0.31 13.10 10.42
N GLY A 52 0.43 13.02 9.31
CA GLY A 52 1.34 14.05 8.82
C GLY A 52 2.20 13.56 7.66
N THR A 53 3.01 14.45 7.07
CA THR A 53 3.98 14.08 6.03
C THR A 53 5.08 13.21 6.63
N PRO A 54 5.34 11.99 6.10
CA PRO A 54 6.39 11.13 6.60
C PRO A 54 7.74 11.83 6.62
N ARG A 55 8.47 11.74 7.73
CA ARG A 55 9.82 12.26 7.88
C ARG A 55 10.81 11.22 7.38
N VAL A 56 11.07 11.26 6.08
CA VAL A 56 12.02 10.35 5.40
C VAL A 56 13.29 11.13 5.06
N THR A 57 14.43 10.70 5.61
CA THR A 57 15.76 11.28 5.34
C THR A 57 16.65 10.29 4.58
N PRO A 58 17.70 10.74 3.86
CA PRO A 58 18.64 9.83 3.21
C PRO A 58 19.28 8.82 4.16
N THR A 59 19.61 9.24 5.38
CA THR A 59 20.16 8.36 6.44
C THR A 59 19.15 7.29 6.86
N LEU A 60 17.86 7.64 6.94
CA LEU A 60 16.79 6.67 7.22
C LEU A 60 16.63 5.67 6.07
N MET A 61 16.80 6.09 4.82
CA MET A 61 16.77 5.19 3.66
C MET A 61 17.95 4.21 3.68
N ASP A 62 19.16 4.67 4.00
CA ASP A 62 20.35 3.82 4.13
C ASP A 62 20.22 2.82 5.29
N THR A 63 19.68 3.28 6.43
CA THR A 63 19.37 2.44 7.58
C THR A 63 18.33 1.39 7.22
N ALA A 64 17.25 1.78 6.54
CA ALA A 64 16.21 0.88 6.06
C ALA A 64 16.75 -0.19 5.10
N GLN A 65 17.66 0.20 4.20
CA GLN A 65 18.30 -0.70 3.25
C GLN A 65 19.25 -1.69 3.96
N THR A 66 20.07 -1.19 4.87
CA THR A 66 21.02 -1.99 5.67
C THR A 66 20.29 -3.01 6.54
N GLN A 67 19.24 -2.56 7.22
CA GLN A 67 18.44 -3.39 8.12
C GLN A 67 17.34 -4.17 7.38
N ARG A 68 17.26 -3.99 6.05
CA ARG A 68 16.33 -4.70 5.16
C ARG A 68 14.86 -4.57 5.60
N TRP A 69 14.46 -3.40 6.09
CA TRP A 69 13.07 -3.12 6.51
C TRP A 69 12.07 -3.48 5.40
N TRP A 70 12.45 -3.26 4.15
CA TRP A 70 11.67 -3.61 2.97
C TRP A 70 12.12 -4.96 2.38
N GLY A 71 11.17 -5.90 2.33
CA GLY A 71 11.24 -7.33 2.02
C GLY A 71 12.29 -7.83 1.03
N ARG A 72 13.18 -8.72 1.51
CA ARG A 72 13.75 -9.84 0.72
C ARG A 72 13.41 -11.22 1.28
N LEU A 73 12.60 -11.27 2.35
CA LEU A 73 12.18 -12.51 3.04
C LEU A 73 10.65 -12.57 3.19
N THR A 74 9.90 -12.18 2.17
CA THR A 74 8.52 -12.64 1.99
C THR A 74 8.55 -14.16 1.77
N PRO A 75 7.65 -14.95 2.40
CA PRO A 75 7.54 -16.39 2.14
C PRO A 75 7.57 -16.67 0.63
N ARG A 76 8.45 -17.56 0.17
CA ARG A 76 8.69 -17.83 -1.26
C ARG A 76 7.50 -18.45 -1.99
N ASP A 77 6.48 -18.85 -1.24
CA ASP A 77 5.26 -19.47 -1.76
C ASP A 77 4.17 -18.42 -2.04
N PHE A 78 4.47 -17.14 -1.77
CA PHE A 78 3.58 -16.04 -2.06
C PHE A 78 3.76 -15.59 -3.52
N GLN A 79 2.77 -15.89 -4.37
CA GLN A 79 2.66 -15.26 -5.69
C GLN A 79 2.05 -13.86 -5.51
N PRO A 80 2.82 -12.77 -5.75
CA PRO A 80 2.26 -11.42 -5.75
C PRO A 80 1.08 -11.33 -6.70
N ALA A 81 0.06 -10.56 -6.30
CA ALA A 81 -1.04 -10.22 -7.18
C ALA A 81 -0.51 -9.76 -8.53
N ASP A 82 -1.01 -10.37 -9.60
CA ASP A 82 -0.71 -9.91 -10.94
C ASP A 82 -1.35 -8.53 -11.13
N VAL A 83 -0.54 -7.49 -10.97
CA VAL A 83 -0.89 -6.09 -11.23
C VAL A 83 -0.15 -5.53 -12.45
N ALA A 84 0.66 -6.35 -13.14
CA ALA A 84 1.37 -5.94 -14.34
C ALA A 84 0.38 -5.71 -15.50
N GLY A 85 0.75 -4.87 -16.47
CA GLY A 85 -0.05 -4.59 -17.66
C GLY A 85 -0.70 -3.22 -17.65
N THR A 86 -1.68 -3.04 -18.53
CA THR A 86 -2.39 -1.78 -18.76
C THR A 86 -3.75 -1.80 -18.07
N TRP A 87 -4.09 -0.67 -17.47
CA TRP A 87 -5.24 -0.50 -16.61
C TRP A 87 -5.96 0.80 -16.96
N ARG A 88 -7.29 0.76 -17.03
CA ARG A 88 -8.11 1.93 -17.31
C ARG A 88 -9.38 1.92 -16.49
N GLY A 89 -9.83 3.10 -16.08
CA GLY A 89 -11.09 3.25 -15.39
C GLY A 89 -11.34 4.71 -15.04
N THR A 90 -11.76 4.95 -13.80
CA THR A 90 -12.20 6.27 -13.36
C THR A 90 -11.54 6.70 -12.07
N TRP A 91 -11.44 8.01 -11.88
CA TRP A 91 -11.18 8.60 -10.59
C TRP A 91 -12.31 9.54 -10.21
N THR A 92 -12.53 9.70 -8.91
CA THR A 92 -13.48 10.65 -8.33
C THR A 92 -12.86 11.33 -7.13
N GLY A 93 -13.17 12.62 -6.93
CA GLY A 93 -12.66 13.41 -5.82
C GLY A 93 -13.40 14.75 -5.71
N TYR A 94 -12.85 15.67 -4.92
CA TYR A 94 -13.43 17.00 -4.74
C TYR A 94 -12.46 18.10 -5.15
N GLY A 95 -13.00 19.12 -5.83
CA GLY A 95 -12.32 20.39 -6.12
C GLY A 95 -12.79 21.49 -5.18
N LEU A 96 -12.54 22.74 -5.58
CA LEU A 96 -12.93 23.93 -4.83
C LEU A 96 -14.41 23.92 -4.47
N GLN A 97 -14.73 24.43 -3.28
CA GLN A 97 -16.09 24.50 -2.72
C GLN A 97 -16.80 23.14 -2.64
N ARG A 98 -16.03 22.04 -2.49
CA ARG A 98 -16.54 20.67 -2.46
C ARG A 98 -17.32 20.28 -3.71
N SER A 99 -17.02 20.91 -4.84
CA SER A 99 -17.55 20.47 -6.13
C SER A 99 -17.00 19.08 -6.45
N GLN A 100 -17.90 18.14 -6.78
CA GLN A 100 -17.49 16.80 -7.17
C GLN A 100 -16.75 16.86 -8.51
N ARG A 101 -15.63 16.15 -8.59
CA ARG A 101 -14.79 16.01 -9.77
C ARG A 101 -14.62 14.53 -10.07
N TYR A 102 -14.55 14.21 -11.35
CA TYR A 102 -14.32 12.86 -11.82
C TYR A 102 -13.66 12.91 -13.19
N GLY A 103 -13.04 11.81 -13.60
CA GLY A 103 -12.39 11.72 -14.90
C GLY A 103 -11.87 10.31 -15.16
N VAL A 104 -11.18 10.15 -16.28
CA VAL A 104 -10.55 8.89 -16.66
C VAL A 104 -9.24 8.71 -15.90
N ALA A 105 -9.00 7.50 -15.42
CA ALA A 105 -7.75 7.08 -14.83
C ALA A 105 -7.11 6.00 -15.70
N HIS A 106 -5.79 6.09 -15.88
CA HIS A 106 -5.01 5.12 -16.63
C HIS A 106 -3.74 4.77 -15.87
N ALA A 107 -3.34 3.49 -15.89
CA ALA A 107 -2.05 3.06 -15.40
C ALA A 107 -1.42 2.01 -16.30
N SER A 108 -0.10 2.06 -16.45
CA SER A 108 0.69 1.00 -17.09
C SER A 108 1.79 0.58 -16.13
N ILE A 109 1.90 -0.72 -15.86
CA ILE A 109 2.77 -1.27 -14.82
C ILE A 109 3.60 -2.42 -15.39
N THR A 110 4.91 -2.37 -15.17
CA THR A 110 5.84 -3.46 -15.46
C THR A 110 6.45 -3.95 -14.16
N LEU A 111 6.37 -5.26 -13.89
CA LEU A 111 6.90 -5.87 -12.67
C LEU A 111 8.21 -6.63 -12.92
N ASN A 112 9.08 -6.59 -11.93
CA ASN A 112 10.23 -7.45 -11.74
C ASN A 112 10.15 -8.08 -10.34
N GLY A 113 9.54 -9.26 -10.24
CA GLY A 113 9.20 -9.89 -8.97
C GLY A 113 8.08 -9.15 -8.24
N VAL A 114 8.33 -8.70 -7.02
CA VAL A 114 7.36 -7.98 -6.18
C VAL A 114 7.42 -6.46 -6.33
N SER A 115 8.37 -5.94 -7.10
CA SER A 115 8.57 -4.51 -7.33
C SER A 115 8.48 -4.19 -8.81
N GLY A 116 8.22 -2.95 -9.17
CA GLY A 116 8.15 -2.55 -10.56
C GLY A 116 8.09 -1.05 -10.75
N GLU A 117 7.91 -0.66 -11.99
CA GLU A 117 7.78 0.73 -12.41
C GLU A 117 6.57 0.88 -13.33
N GLY A 118 6.12 2.11 -13.52
CA GLY A 118 4.98 2.37 -14.36
C GLY A 118 4.69 3.84 -14.55
N VAL A 119 3.49 4.10 -15.08
CA VAL A 119 2.92 5.43 -15.22
C VAL A 119 1.50 5.40 -14.68
N LEU A 120 1.12 6.42 -13.91
CA LEU A 120 -0.26 6.68 -13.50
C LEU A 120 -0.70 8.03 -14.07
N ALA A 121 -1.87 8.08 -14.71
CA ALA A 121 -2.44 9.29 -15.29
C ALA A 121 -3.87 9.48 -14.81
N LEU A 122 -4.22 10.72 -14.45
CA LEU A 122 -5.58 11.15 -14.13
C LEU A 122 -5.96 12.31 -15.05
N GLU A 123 -6.88 12.07 -15.97
CA GLU A 123 -7.38 13.09 -16.89
C GLU A 123 -8.28 14.10 -16.14
N ASP A 124 -8.22 15.37 -16.53
CA ASP A 124 -9.04 16.48 -15.99
C ASP A 124 -8.91 16.74 -14.47
N ALA A 125 -7.80 16.32 -13.89
CA ALA A 125 -7.55 16.35 -12.46
C ALA A 125 -6.95 17.68 -11.92
N GLN A 126 -6.66 18.65 -12.80
CA GLN A 126 -5.87 19.86 -12.48
C GLN A 126 -6.44 20.68 -11.32
N ALA A 127 -7.76 20.71 -11.17
CA ALA A 127 -8.47 21.52 -10.17
C ALA A 127 -8.99 20.71 -8.95
N THR A 128 -8.43 19.51 -8.71
CA THR A 128 -8.87 18.62 -7.62
C THR A 128 -7.92 18.72 -6.41
N GLU A 129 -8.46 18.99 -5.22
CA GLU A 129 -7.65 19.23 -4.01
C GLU A 129 -6.92 17.97 -3.52
N GLY A 130 -7.54 16.80 -3.67
CA GLY A 130 -6.99 15.52 -3.22
C GLY A 130 -6.04 14.84 -4.21
N VAL A 131 -5.77 15.45 -5.38
CA VAL A 131 -4.87 14.86 -6.38
C VAL A 131 -3.46 15.42 -6.20
N PRO A 132 -2.42 14.56 -6.11
CA PRO A 132 -1.04 15.01 -6.01
C PRO A 132 -0.63 15.96 -7.14
N LEU A 133 0.22 16.94 -6.81
CA LEU A 133 0.63 17.97 -7.77
C LEU A 133 1.30 17.38 -9.01
N ALA A 134 2.09 16.31 -8.87
CA ALA A 134 2.71 15.58 -9.98
C ALA A 134 1.70 15.12 -11.04
N LEU A 135 0.52 14.67 -10.59
CA LEU A 135 -0.55 14.16 -11.46
C LEU A 135 -1.45 15.28 -11.96
N ARG A 136 -1.57 16.40 -11.23
CA ARG A 136 -2.26 17.59 -11.73
C ARG A 136 -1.49 18.25 -12.87
N GLU A 137 -0.18 18.41 -12.70
CA GLU A 137 0.69 19.06 -13.69
C GLU A 137 0.85 18.19 -14.96
N ASN A 138 0.91 16.86 -14.80
CA ASN A 138 1.10 15.94 -15.92
C ASN A 138 -0.19 15.30 -16.45
N SER A 139 -1.33 15.48 -15.78
CA SER A 139 -2.68 14.97 -16.11
C SER A 139 -2.71 13.78 -17.09
N SER A 140 -3.07 14.01 -18.37
CA SER A 140 -3.19 12.98 -19.41
C SER A 140 -1.86 12.35 -19.84
N PHE A 141 -0.72 12.99 -19.61
CA PHE A 141 0.62 12.41 -19.88
C PHE A 141 1.05 11.42 -18.81
N GLY A 142 0.51 11.56 -17.59
CA GLY A 142 0.82 10.71 -16.45
C GLY A 142 2.13 11.04 -15.74
N SER A 143 2.26 10.50 -14.54
CA SER A 143 3.45 10.63 -13.69
C SER A 143 4.10 9.26 -13.54
N PRO A 144 5.45 9.16 -13.64
CA PRO A 144 6.16 7.92 -13.40
C PRO A 144 6.00 7.48 -11.95
N ILE A 145 5.80 6.19 -11.76
CA ILE A 145 5.58 5.56 -10.46
C ILE A 145 6.51 4.37 -10.25
N GLU A 146 6.87 4.14 -9.01
CA GLU A 146 7.47 2.91 -8.49
C GLU A 146 6.39 2.13 -7.75
N VAL A 147 6.32 0.82 -7.98
CA VAL A 147 5.31 -0.05 -7.37
C VAL A 147 5.96 -1.14 -6.53
N THR A 148 5.29 -1.52 -5.44
CA THR A 148 5.62 -2.70 -4.65
C THR A 148 4.34 -3.45 -4.32
N VAL A 149 4.35 -4.77 -4.49
CA VAL A 149 3.19 -5.63 -4.41
C VAL A 149 3.37 -6.62 -3.26
N ALA A 150 2.38 -6.69 -2.40
CA ALA A 150 2.30 -7.67 -1.32
C ALA A 150 0.86 -8.16 -1.20
N GLN A 151 0.66 -9.48 -1.23
CA GLN A 151 -0.69 -10.06 -1.24
C GLN A 151 -1.52 -9.52 -2.40
N ASN A 152 -2.67 -8.93 -2.09
CA ASN A 152 -3.54 -8.23 -3.01
C ASN A 152 -3.40 -6.71 -2.89
N GLU A 153 -2.39 -6.21 -2.18
CA GLU A 153 -2.13 -4.78 -2.05
C GLU A 153 -0.94 -4.38 -2.93
N MET A 154 -1.08 -3.20 -3.52
CA MET A 154 -0.05 -2.53 -4.30
C MET A 154 0.18 -1.14 -3.70
N TRP A 155 1.40 -0.91 -3.23
CA TRP A 155 1.86 0.41 -2.84
C TRP A 155 2.53 1.09 -4.02
N VAL A 156 2.25 2.38 -4.17
CA VAL A 156 2.70 3.19 -5.30
C VAL A 156 3.36 4.44 -4.76
N ASN A 157 4.58 4.73 -5.22
CA ASN A 157 5.27 5.98 -4.95
C ASN A 157 5.51 6.74 -6.27
N GLY A 158 5.31 8.05 -6.27
CA GLY A 158 5.72 8.88 -7.39
C GLY A 158 7.24 8.93 -7.51
N ALA A 159 7.80 8.60 -8.67
CA ALA A 159 9.25 8.53 -8.89
C ALA A 159 9.93 9.92 -8.99
N GLN A 160 9.14 11.00 -9.12
CA GLN A 160 9.65 12.36 -9.24
C GLN A 160 10.08 12.94 -7.89
N LYS A 161 11.40 13.12 -7.68
CA LYS A 161 11.97 13.65 -6.43
C LYS A 161 11.38 14.98 -5.95
N GLY A 162 11.00 15.88 -6.86
CA GLY A 162 10.47 17.21 -6.52
C GLY A 162 8.95 17.27 -6.29
N ARG A 163 8.24 16.16 -6.56
CA ARG A 163 6.78 16.06 -6.47
C ARG A 163 6.37 14.68 -5.93
N PRO A 164 6.85 14.29 -4.72
CA PRO A 164 6.57 12.96 -4.18
C PRO A 164 5.09 12.80 -3.88
N PHE A 165 4.58 11.60 -4.10
CA PHE A 165 3.25 11.18 -3.63
C PHE A 165 3.24 9.70 -3.35
N ALA A 166 2.27 9.26 -2.57
CA ALA A 166 2.03 7.85 -2.31
C ALA A 166 0.56 7.51 -2.57
N ALA A 167 0.31 6.31 -3.08
CA ALA A 167 -1.02 5.75 -3.24
C ALA A 167 -1.02 4.28 -2.81
N THR A 168 -2.20 3.79 -2.46
CA THR A 168 -2.43 2.37 -2.22
C THR A 168 -3.58 1.89 -3.09
N PHE A 169 -3.43 0.68 -3.63
CA PHE A 169 -4.45 -0.01 -4.39
C PHE A 169 -4.60 -1.43 -3.86
N ARG A 170 -5.82 -1.92 -3.87
CA ARG A 170 -6.13 -3.32 -3.64
C ARG A 170 -6.63 -3.95 -4.93
N LEU A 171 -6.09 -5.12 -5.27
CA LEU A 171 -6.61 -5.96 -6.32
C LEU A 171 -7.84 -6.71 -5.80
N GLU A 172 -9.00 -6.37 -6.36
CA GLU A 172 -10.29 -6.96 -6.07
C GLU A 172 -10.80 -7.65 -7.33
N GLY A 173 -10.49 -8.94 -7.48
CA GLY A 173 -10.76 -9.66 -8.72
C GLY A 173 -9.91 -9.12 -9.87
N ASP A 174 -10.56 -8.48 -10.84
CA ASP A 174 -9.95 -7.86 -12.03
C ASP A 174 -9.86 -6.33 -11.94
N LYS A 175 -10.03 -5.75 -10.74
CA LYS A 175 -10.01 -4.31 -10.49
C LYS A 175 -8.94 -3.90 -9.50
N LEU A 176 -8.23 -2.83 -9.81
CA LEU A 176 -7.42 -2.09 -8.84
C LEU A 176 -8.26 -0.96 -8.26
N VAL A 177 -8.54 -1.03 -6.97
CA VAL A 177 -9.33 -0.02 -6.25
C VAL A 177 -8.44 0.64 -5.20
N GLY A 178 -8.34 1.96 -5.23
CA GLY A 178 -7.37 2.66 -4.41
C GLY A 178 -7.57 4.16 -4.33
N GLY A 179 -6.56 4.81 -3.78
CA GLY A 179 -6.54 6.26 -3.57
C GLY A 179 -5.18 6.74 -3.07
N PHE A 180 -5.05 8.06 -2.98
CA PHE A 180 -3.82 8.69 -2.50
C PHE A 180 -3.75 8.68 -0.98
N LEU A 181 -2.54 8.46 -0.48
CA LEU A 181 -2.23 8.57 0.94
C LEU A 181 -1.88 10.03 1.30
N TYR A 182 -2.11 10.39 2.56
CA TYR A 182 -1.72 11.68 3.14
C TYR A 182 -2.30 12.93 2.44
N GLN A 183 -3.45 12.79 1.78
CA GLN A 183 -4.16 13.92 1.15
C GLN A 183 -5.24 14.48 2.08
N SER A 184 -5.49 15.79 1.98
CA SER A 184 -6.53 16.49 2.74
C SER A 184 -7.95 16.17 2.28
N SER A 185 -8.10 15.65 1.06
CA SER A 185 -9.38 15.29 0.45
C SER A 185 -9.27 13.90 -0.20
N PRO A 186 -10.22 12.99 0.04
CA PRO A 186 -10.17 11.64 -0.51
C PRO A 186 -10.34 11.66 -2.02
N VAL A 187 -9.53 10.85 -2.70
CA VAL A 187 -9.69 10.52 -4.12
C VAL A 187 -9.84 9.03 -4.22
N ARG A 188 -10.87 8.58 -4.94
CA ARG A 188 -11.13 7.18 -5.21
C ARG A 188 -10.84 6.89 -6.66
N ILE A 189 -9.98 5.89 -6.89
CA ILE A 189 -9.54 5.45 -8.20
C ILE A 189 -9.98 3.99 -8.35
N GLU A 190 -10.69 3.70 -9.43
CA GLU A 190 -11.04 2.35 -9.84
C GLU A 190 -10.49 2.11 -11.24
N LEU A 191 -9.66 1.09 -11.39
CA LEU A 191 -9.11 0.68 -12.67
C LEU A 191 -9.50 -0.76 -12.95
N SER A 192 -9.84 -1.05 -14.20
CA SER A 192 -10.01 -2.41 -14.73
C SER A 192 -8.90 -2.68 -15.73
N ARG A 193 -8.49 -3.94 -15.82
CA ARG A 193 -7.45 -4.36 -16.75
C ARG A 193 -7.90 -4.15 -18.20
N GLU A 194 -7.08 -3.49 -19.02
CA GLU A 194 -7.32 -3.43 -20.47
C GLU A 194 -6.98 -4.79 -21.10
N LYS A 195 -7.80 -5.23 -22.05
CA LYS A 195 -7.64 -6.51 -22.75
C LYS A 195 -6.62 -6.43 -23.87
#